data_AF-A0AAN0SE86-F1
#
_entry.id   AF-A0AAN0SE86-F1
#
_cell.length_a   1.000
_cell.length_b   1.000
_cell.length_c   1.000
_cell.angle_alpha   90.00
_cell.angle_beta   90.00
_cell.angle_gamma   90.00
#
_symmetry.space_group_name_H-M   'P 1'
#
loop_
_entity.id
_entity.type
_entity.pdbx_description
1 polymer ?
#
loop_
_entity_poly.entity_id
_entity_poly.type
_entity_poly.pdbx_seq_one_letter_code
_entity_poly.pdbx_strand_id
1 'polypeptide(L)'
;MNIKPKLTTLFILTSLLLGCTSTPMYSPDTPLVVVAHGLGRSDFAMRGLKNSLADAGYAVCRLNYSSIGQSLQKWKEETTSQIDQCVSGYSTVHFVGHSLGGLAIRSYLANDEQLAQDKRLGKVVLLGTPNKGSEVADSMKGHFLMSIAGEVSQSLTTGEQSLGQRLPPPYYPVGVIAGTSESSGTAELFHSLNDGLVSVESAKVSNMADFITLDVSHTAMRYDTEVAKQTISYLQTGHFLH
;
A
#
# COMPACT_ATOMS: atom_id res chain seq x y z
N MET A 1 -23.62 -53.56 59.34
CA MET A 1 -23.60 -52.28 60.08
C MET A 1 -23.19 -51.18 59.10
N ASN A 2 -24.00 -50.12 58.99
CA ASN A 2 -24.00 -49.09 57.94
C ASN A 2 -22.64 -48.44 57.66
N ILE A 3 -22.16 -48.57 56.41
CA ILE A 3 -21.04 -47.79 55.87
C ILE A 3 -21.67 -46.65 55.05
N LYS A 4 -21.58 -45.41 55.54
CA LYS A 4 -21.99 -44.20 54.80
C LYS A 4 -21.00 -43.92 53.66
N PRO A 5 -21.45 -43.49 52.46
CA PRO A 5 -20.54 -43.06 51.42
C PRO A 5 -19.99 -41.66 51.73
N LYS A 6 -18.67 -41.46 51.61
CA LYS A 6 -18.05 -40.13 51.63
C LYS A 6 -18.19 -39.51 50.24
N LEU A 7 -18.85 -38.37 50.18
CA LEU A 7 -18.98 -37.54 48.98
C LEU A 7 -17.65 -36.81 48.76
N THR A 8 -16.88 -37.22 47.76
CA THR A 8 -15.62 -36.55 47.38
C THR A 8 -15.96 -35.37 46.49
N THR A 9 -15.94 -34.15 47.02
CA THR A 9 -16.10 -32.92 46.23
C THR A 9 -14.84 -32.69 45.39
N LEU A 10 -14.96 -32.87 44.07
CA LEU A 10 -13.92 -32.58 43.10
C LEU A 10 -13.87 -31.05 42.86
N PHE A 11 -12.85 -30.39 43.40
CA PHE A 11 -12.53 -29.00 43.03
C PHE A 11 -11.90 -29.00 41.63
N ILE A 12 -12.70 -28.66 40.61
CA ILE A 12 -12.17 -28.35 39.29
C ILE A 12 -11.63 -26.92 39.36
N LEU A 13 -10.32 -26.80 39.49
CA LEU A 13 -9.61 -25.52 39.40
C LEU A 13 -9.58 -25.11 37.92
N THR A 14 -10.58 -24.33 37.48
CA THR A 14 -10.56 -23.70 36.16
C THR A 14 -9.52 -22.59 36.16
N SER A 15 -8.29 -22.93 35.76
CA SER A 15 -7.26 -21.95 35.45
C SER A 15 -7.69 -21.13 34.22
N LEU A 16 -8.16 -19.90 34.47
CA LEU A 16 -8.28 -18.88 33.43
C LEU A 16 -6.87 -18.57 32.90
N LEU A 17 -6.51 -19.18 31.77
CA LEU A 17 -5.43 -18.70 30.94
C LEU A 17 -5.90 -17.39 30.29
N LEU A 18 -5.70 -16.28 31.00
CA LEU A 18 -5.66 -14.95 30.40
C LEU A 18 -4.47 -14.93 29.44
N GLY A 19 -4.72 -15.29 28.18
CA GLY A 19 -3.78 -15.07 27.10
C GLY A 19 -3.56 -13.56 26.97
N CYS A 20 -2.51 -13.04 27.60
CA CYS A 20 -2.00 -11.72 27.29
C CYS A 20 -1.60 -11.72 25.83
N THR A 21 -2.47 -11.21 24.96
CA THR A 21 -2.07 -10.81 23.61
C THR A 21 -1.11 -9.65 23.80
N SER A 22 0.19 -9.92 23.79
CA SER A 22 1.22 -8.89 23.76
C SER A 22 1.06 -8.13 22.45
N THR A 23 0.34 -7.01 22.49
CA THR A 23 0.45 -6.00 21.44
C THR A 23 1.93 -5.62 21.38
N PRO A 24 2.58 -5.68 20.21
CA PRO A 24 3.98 -5.28 20.10
C PRO A 24 4.09 -3.83 20.58
N MET A 25 4.81 -3.62 21.69
CA MET A 25 5.16 -2.29 22.16
C MET A 25 6.27 -1.78 21.24
N TYR A 26 5.91 -0.86 20.35
CA TYR A 26 6.90 -0.11 19.59
C TYR A 26 7.63 0.87 20.54
N SER A 27 8.92 1.09 20.28
CA SER A 27 9.66 2.17 20.94
C SER A 27 8.97 3.50 20.66
N PRO A 28 8.97 4.47 21.60
CA PRO A 28 8.37 5.80 21.39
C PRO A 28 8.81 6.51 20.10
N ASP A 29 10.01 6.20 19.60
CA ASP A 29 10.58 6.79 18.38
C ASP A 29 10.45 5.90 17.13
N THR A 30 9.65 4.84 17.20
CA THR A 30 9.51 3.92 16.06
C THR A 30 8.82 4.63 14.89
N PRO A 31 9.47 4.72 13.72
CA PRO A 31 8.85 5.34 12.55
C PRO A 31 7.68 4.49 12.05
N LEU A 32 6.62 5.16 11.63
CA LEU A 32 5.45 4.54 11.01
C LEU A 32 5.67 4.36 9.52
N VAL A 33 5.18 3.26 8.95
CA VAL A 33 4.95 3.09 7.51
C VAL A 33 3.46 2.90 7.26
N VAL A 34 2.86 3.83 6.53
CA VAL A 34 1.48 3.69 6.03
C VAL A 34 1.52 2.95 4.70
N VAL A 35 0.77 1.86 4.59
CA VAL A 35 0.79 0.96 3.44
C VAL A 35 -0.58 0.91 2.76
N ALA A 36 -0.63 1.20 1.46
CA ALA A 36 -1.86 1.31 0.68
C ALA A 36 -1.94 0.29 -0.47
N HIS A 37 -3.11 -0.36 -0.63
CA HIS A 37 -3.32 -1.44 -1.61
C HIS A 37 -3.89 -0.97 -2.96
N GLY A 38 -3.78 -1.82 -3.99
CA GLY A 38 -4.38 -1.53 -5.31
C GLY A 38 -5.92 -1.61 -5.36
N LEU A 39 -6.47 -1.35 -6.55
CA LEU A 39 -7.90 -1.42 -6.89
C LEU A 39 -8.49 -2.82 -6.60
N GLY A 40 -9.70 -2.87 -6.03
CA GLY A 40 -10.43 -4.12 -5.79
C GLY A 40 -9.77 -5.06 -4.78
N ARG A 41 -9.02 -4.50 -3.83
CA ARG A 41 -8.33 -5.23 -2.76
C ARG A 41 -8.76 -4.71 -1.38
N SER A 42 -8.31 -5.42 -0.35
CA SER A 42 -8.33 -5.00 1.06
C SER A 42 -6.91 -4.89 1.59
N ASP A 43 -6.77 -4.41 2.82
CA ASP A 43 -5.50 -4.35 3.56
C ASP A 43 -4.71 -5.68 3.58
N PHE A 44 -5.41 -6.82 3.55
CA PHE A 44 -4.83 -8.17 3.54
C PHE A 44 -3.86 -8.39 2.37
N ALA A 45 -4.11 -7.73 1.24
CA ALA A 45 -3.21 -7.73 0.09
C ALA A 45 -1.78 -7.28 0.42
N MET A 46 -1.63 -6.44 1.45
CA MET A 46 -0.34 -5.86 1.84
C MET A 46 0.29 -6.60 3.02
N ARG A 47 -0.25 -7.76 3.42
CA ARG A 47 0.22 -8.49 4.61
C ARG A 47 1.68 -8.92 4.53
N GLY A 48 2.14 -9.41 3.38
CA GLY A 48 3.54 -9.83 3.18
C GLY A 48 4.51 -8.68 3.38
N LEU A 49 4.26 -7.56 2.70
CA LEU A 49 5.04 -6.34 2.87
C LEU A 49 4.97 -5.79 4.30
N LYS A 50 3.78 -5.78 4.92
CA LYS A 50 3.61 -5.36 6.33
C LYS A 50 4.46 -6.18 7.29
N ASN A 51 4.56 -7.50 7.08
CA ASN A 51 5.38 -8.35 7.95
C ASN A 51 6.86 -8.01 7.77
N SER A 52 7.33 -7.91 6.53
CA SER A 52 8.73 -7.55 6.24
C SER A 52 9.12 -6.19 6.82
N LEU A 53 8.24 -5.19 6.74
CA LEU A 53 8.46 -3.86 7.34
C LEU A 53 8.47 -3.93 8.88
N ALA A 54 7.55 -4.67 9.48
CA ALA A 54 7.54 -4.85 10.93
C ALA A 54 8.79 -5.56 11.45
N ASP A 55 9.25 -6.60 10.74
CA ASP A 55 10.48 -7.32 11.05
C ASP A 55 11.72 -6.43 10.89
N ALA A 56 11.66 -5.43 10.01
CA ALA A 56 12.68 -4.39 9.85
C ALA A 56 12.58 -3.25 10.88
N GLY A 57 11.70 -3.35 11.87
CA GLY A 57 11.59 -2.42 13.00
C GLY A 57 10.65 -1.24 12.78
N TYR A 58 9.76 -1.28 11.80
CA TYR A 58 8.75 -0.24 11.57
C TYR A 58 7.43 -0.54 12.29
N ALA A 59 6.76 0.49 12.79
CA ALA A 59 5.32 0.42 13.01
C ALA A 59 4.63 0.45 11.64
N VAL A 60 3.54 -0.31 11.46
CA VAL A 60 2.87 -0.40 10.15
C VAL A 60 1.36 -0.21 10.30
N CYS A 61 0.82 0.78 9.60
CA CYS A 61 -0.62 0.96 9.43
C CYS A 61 -1.00 0.58 7.99
N ARG A 62 -1.99 -0.30 7.81
CA ARG A 62 -2.48 -0.67 6.48
C ARG A 62 -3.82 0.00 6.24
N LEU A 63 -3.96 0.68 5.12
CA LEU A 63 -5.24 1.23 4.70
C LEU A 63 -6.15 0.09 4.21
N ASN A 64 -7.45 0.20 4.47
CA ASN A 64 -8.48 -0.75 4.08
C ASN A 64 -9.68 -0.03 3.45
N TYR A 65 -9.43 0.75 2.39
CA TYR A 65 -10.48 1.54 1.72
C TYR A 65 -11.20 0.76 0.63
N SER A 66 -12.44 1.14 0.37
CA SER A 66 -13.18 0.62 -0.79
C SER A 66 -12.79 1.39 -2.06
N SER A 67 -12.64 0.67 -3.18
CA SER A 67 -12.28 1.30 -4.47
C SER A 67 -13.18 0.90 -5.64
N ILE A 68 -13.87 -0.24 -5.55
CA ILE A 68 -14.82 -0.67 -6.57
C ILE A 68 -16.15 0.06 -6.38
N GLY A 69 -16.70 0.59 -7.48
CA GLY A 69 -17.98 1.28 -7.50
C GLY A 69 -17.99 2.59 -6.70
N GLN A 70 -16.82 3.10 -6.30
CA GLN A 70 -16.71 4.36 -5.56
C GLN A 70 -16.54 5.54 -6.52
N SER A 71 -17.08 6.70 -6.12
CA SER A 71 -16.69 7.99 -6.72
C SER A 71 -15.26 8.34 -6.31
N LEU A 72 -14.60 9.17 -7.12
CA LEU A 72 -13.25 9.61 -6.83
C LEU A 72 -13.21 10.45 -5.55
N GLN A 73 -14.24 11.26 -5.31
CA GLN A 73 -14.36 12.07 -4.10
C GLN A 73 -14.43 11.21 -2.84
N LYS A 74 -15.34 10.21 -2.80
CA LYS A 74 -15.52 9.36 -1.62
C LYS A 74 -14.28 8.53 -1.33
N TRP A 75 -13.62 8.02 -2.37
CA TRP A 75 -12.36 7.30 -2.21
C TRP A 75 -11.26 8.21 -1.62
N LYS A 76 -11.14 9.46 -2.08
CA LYS A 76 -10.21 10.43 -1.49
C LYS A 76 -10.52 10.70 -0.02
N GLU A 77 -11.76 11.00 0.32
CA GLU A 77 -12.20 11.25 1.69
C GLU A 77 -11.90 10.06 2.62
N GLU A 78 -12.22 8.84 2.17
CA GLU A 78 -11.94 7.61 2.93
C GLU A 78 -10.43 7.38 3.12
N THR A 79 -9.63 7.51 2.07
CA THR A 79 -8.17 7.34 2.15
C THR A 79 -7.52 8.39 3.06
N THR A 80 -7.90 9.67 2.94
CA THR A 80 -7.41 10.75 3.79
C THR A 80 -7.75 10.48 5.24
N SER A 81 -9.02 10.16 5.55
CA SER A 81 -9.46 9.89 6.92
C SER A 81 -8.68 8.73 7.56
N GLN A 82 -8.42 7.65 6.82
CA GLN A 82 -7.63 6.54 7.34
C GLN A 82 -6.16 6.90 7.52
N ILE A 83 -5.56 7.69 6.61
CA ILE A 83 -4.18 8.15 6.76
C ILE A 83 -4.06 9.05 8.00
N ASP A 84 -4.96 10.02 8.20
CA ASP A 84 -4.96 10.92 9.36
C ASP A 84 -5.02 10.14 10.68
N GLN A 85 -5.84 9.08 10.73
CA GLN A 85 -5.90 8.18 11.88
C GLN A 85 -4.58 7.43 12.09
N CYS A 86 -3.97 6.90 11.02
CA CYS A 86 -2.71 6.18 11.09
C CYS A 86 -1.57 7.06 11.63
N VAL A 87 -1.45 8.30 11.15
CA VAL A 87 -0.28 9.16 11.41
C VAL A 87 -0.30 9.86 12.76
N SER A 88 -1.44 9.81 13.47
CA SER A 88 -1.59 10.43 14.78
C SER A 88 -0.60 9.83 15.80
N GLY A 89 0.17 10.71 16.46
CA GLY A 89 1.13 10.32 17.50
C GLY A 89 2.49 9.85 17.00
N TYR A 90 2.74 9.82 15.69
CA TYR A 90 4.04 9.44 15.13
C TYR A 90 4.86 10.65 14.70
N SER A 91 6.13 10.69 15.11
CA SER A 91 7.11 11.74 14.79
C SER A 91 7.75 11.57 13.41
N THR A 92 7.72 10.37 12.83
CA THR A 92 8.21 10.09 11.47
C THR A 92 7.27 9.12 10.77
N VAL A 93 6.84 9.48 9.56
CA VAL A 93 5.87 8.75 8.76
C VAL A 93 6.40 8.52 7.35
N HIS A 94 6.59 7.26 7.02
CA HIS A 94 6.87 6.75 5.68
C HIS A 94 5.58 6.27 5.01
N PHE A 95 5.64 6.16 3.68
CA PHE A 95 4.53 5.65 2.89
C PHE A 95 4.98 4.61 1.88
N VAL A 96 4.20 3.55 1.69
CA VAL A 96 4.39 2.59 0.61
C VAL A 96 3.06 2.28 -0.07
N GLY A 97 2.96 2.59 -1.36
CA GLY A 97 1.73 2.42 -2.13
C GLY A 97 1.90 1.46 -3.28
N HIS A 98 1.05 0.44 -3.36
CA HIS A 98 0.96 -0.43 -4.53
C HIS A 98 -0.13 0.03 -5.48
N SER A 99 0.19 0.15 -6.77
CA SER A 99 -0.79 0.46 -7.82
C SER A 99 -1.61 1.72 -7.46
N LEU A 100 -2.95 1.64 -7.46
CA LEU A 100 -3.87 2.69 -6.99
C LEU A 100 -3.50 3.25 -5.60
N GLY A 101 -2.96 2.44 -4.69
CA GLY A 101 -2.55 2.91 -3.36
C GLY A 101 -1.42 3.93 -3.38
N GLY A 102 -0.55 3.89 -4.39
CA GLY A 102 0.42 4.96 -4.61
C GLY A 102 -0.26 6.28 -5.01
N LEU A 103 -1.34 6.21 -5.80
CA LEU A 103 -2.14 7.40 -6.13
C LEU A 103 -2.92 7.92 -4.92
N ALA A 104 -3.37 7.05 -4.00
CA ALA A 104 -3.98 7.48 -2.73
C ALA A 104 -2.99 8.32 -1.92
N ILE A 105 -1.76 7.82 -1.74
CA ILE A 105 -0.69 8.50 -1.01
C ILE A 105 -0.33 9.83 -1.69
N ARG A 106 -0.11 9.81 -3.03
CA ARG A 106 0.19 11.03 -3.77
C ARG A 106 -0.95 12.05 -3.66
N SER A 107 -2.20 11.61 -3.72
CA SER A 107 -3.37 12.48 -3.56
C SER A 107 -3.44 13.08 -2.16
N TYR A 108 -3.17 12.31 -1.11
CA TYR A 108 -3.13 12.81 0.27
C TYR A 108 -2.05 13.90 0.42
N LEU A 109 -0.80 13.57 0.08
CA LEU A 109 0.35 14.47 0.27
C LEU A 109 0.30 15.72 -0.62
N ALA A 110 -0.46 15.69 -1.72
CA ALA A 110 -0.67 16.84 -2.58
C ALA A 110 -1.73 17.83 -2.07
N ASN A 111 -2.66 17.37 -1.22
CA ASN A 111 -3.74 18.21 -0.67
C ASN A 111 -3.48 18.60 0.79
N ASP A 112 -2.57 17.92 1.48
CA ASP A 112 -2.19 18.20 2.85
C ASP A 112 -0.67 18.09 3.03
N GLU A 113 -0.04 19.22 3.31
CA GLU A 113 1.41 19.33 3.55
C GLU A 113 1.75 19.35 5.05
N GLN A 114 0.79 19.13 5.95
CA GLN A 114 1.00 19.23 7.39
C GLN A 114 2.12 18.30 7.88
N LEU A 115 2.19 17.07 7.36
CA LEU A 115 3.31 16.16 7.69
C LEU A 115 4.67 16.76 7.31
N ALA A 116 4.76 17.45 6.18
CA ALA A 116 5.99 18.07 5.72
C ALA A 116 6.33 19.33 6.55
N GLN A 117 5.33 20.17 6.83
CA GLN A 117 5.48 21.37 7.66
C GLN A 117 5.90 21.04 9.09
N ASP A 118 5.33 19.97 9.66
CA ASP A 118 5.68 19.43 10.98
C ASP A 118 7.02 18.67 10.98
N LYS A 119 7.66 18.51 9.81
CA LYS A 119 8.88 17.70 9.61
C LYS A 119 8.73 16.22 10.02
N ARG A 120 7.51 15.70 9.91
CA ARG A 120 7.17 14.29 10.18
C ARG A 120 7.16 13.42 8.92
N LEU A 121 7.07 14.03 7.73
CA LEU A 121 7.10 13.31 6.47
C LEU A 121 8.50 12.70 6.23
N GLY A 122 8.55 11.38 6.18
CA GLY A 122 9.72 10.61 5.79
C GLY A 122 9.74 10.33 4.28
N LYS A 123 10.22 9.14 3.94
CA LYS A 123 10.37 8.64 2.56
C LYS A 123 9.11 7.95 2.04
N VAL A 124 8.87 8.06 0.74
CA VAL A 124 7.74 7.41 0.03
C VAL A 124 8.25 6.40 -0.99
N VAL A 125 7.61 5.23 -1.08
CA VAL A 125 7.88 4.22 -2.12
C VAL A 125 6.62 3.92 -2.91
N LEU A 126 6.73 3.98 -4.24
CA LEU A 126 5.66 3.65 -5.19
C LEU A 126 5.98 2.32 -5.88
N LEU A 127 5.07 1.35 -5.79
CA LEU A 127 5.20 0.01 -6.35
C LEU A 127 4.23 -0.16 -7.53
N GLY A 128 4.74 -0.12 -8.76
CA GLY A 128 3.91 -0.25 -9.97
C GLY A 128 2.77 0.76 -10.03
N THR A 129 2.92 1.95 -9.42
CA THR A 129 1.87 2.97 -9.37
C THR A 129 1.69 3.58 -10.77
N PRO A 130 0.47 3.60 -11.35
CA PRO A 130 0.24 4.16 -12.69
C PRO A 130 0.27 5.70 -12.66
N ASN A 131 1.45 6.29 -12.46
CA ASN A 131 1.64 7.73 -12.33
C ASN A 131 1.29 8.49 -13.61
N LYS A 132 1.32 7.84 -14.78
CA LYS A 132 0.85 8.40 -16.05
C LYS A 132 -0.39 7.69 -16.62
N GLY A 133 -1.04 6.82 -15.84
CA GLY A 133 -2.17 5.99 -16.26
C GLY A 133 -1.79 4.55 -16.61
N SER A 134 -2.71 3.80 -17.20
CA SER A 134 -2.49 2.42 -17.61
C SER A 134 -3.12 2.19 -18.97
N GLU A 135 -2.34 1.60 -19.87
CA GLU A 135 -2.74 1.18 -21.21
C GLU A 135 -3.87 0.13 -21.13
N VAL A 136 -3.87 -0.71 -20.10
CA VAL A 136 -4.95 -1.67 -19.81
C VAL A 136 -6.23 -0.96 -19.37
N ALA A 137 -6.13 0.13 -18.59
CA ALA A 137 -7.30 0.92 -18.26
C ALA A 137 -7.88 1.62 -19.50
N ASP A 138 -7.03 2.05 -20.44
CA ASP A 138 -7.47 2.63 -21.71
C ASP A 138 -8.21 1.63 -22.59
N SER A 139 -7.73 0.39 -22.68
CA SER A 139 -8.39 -0.65 -23.49
C SER A 139 -9.78 -1.03 -22.97
N MET A 140 -10.07 -0.74 -21.70
CA MET A 140 -11.38 -0.98 -21.09
C MET A 140 -12.31 0.26 -21.11
N LYS A 141 -11.88 1.41 -21.67
CA LYS A 141 -12.73 2.61 -21.79
C LYS A 141 -14.02 2.27 -22.54
N GLY A 142 -15.16 2.69 -21.98
CA GLY A 142 -16.49 2.47 -22.57
C GLY A 142 -17.08 1.07 -22.36
N HIS A 143 -16.33 0.10 -21.81
CA HIS A 143 -16.92 -1.18 -21.39
C HIS A 143 -17.81 -0.99 -20.16
N PHE A 144 -18.97 -1.65 -20.13
CA PHE A 144 -19.92 -1.56 -19.01
C PHE A 144 -19.28 -1.96 -17.66
N LEU A 145 -18.28 -2.84 -17.68
CA LEU A 145 -17.52 -3.26 -16.50
C LEU A 145 -16.75 -2.10 -15.85
N MET A 146 -16.24 -1.14 -16.63
CA MET A 146 -15.58 0.05 -16.09
C MET A 146 -16.59 1.03 -15.49
N SER A 147 -17.81 1.08 -16.01
CA SER A 147 -18.91 1.85 -15.40
C SER A 147 -19.30 1.28 -14.04
N ILE A 148 -19.38 -0.05 -13.92
CA ILE A 148 -19.65 -0.74 -12.65
C ILE A 148 -18.47 -0.58 -11.68
N ALA A 149 -17.23 -0.61 -12.19
CA ALA A 149 -16.03 -0.47 -11.37
C ALA A 149 -15.85 0.94 -10.76
N GLY A 150 -16.64 1.93 -11.18
CA GLY A 150 -16.70 3.27 -10.60
C GLY A 150 -15.64 4.25 -11.13
N GLU A 151 -15.75 5.51 -10.71
CA GLU A 151 -14.90 6.62 -11.18
C GLU A 151 -13.42 6.41 -10.85
N VAL A 152 -13.12 5.76 -9.72
CA VAL A 152 -11.75 5.42 -9.32
C VAL A 152 -11.07 4.60 -10.42
N SER A 153 -11.74 3.56 -10.92
CA SER A 153 -11.23 2.70 -11.99
C SER A 153 -11.04 3.49 -13.29
N GLN A 154 -12.01 4.34 -13.64
CA GLN A 154 -11.95 5.18 -14.85
C GLN A 154 -10.81 6.21 -14.79
N SER A 155 -10.44 6.65 -13.59
CA SER A 155 -9.34 7.61 -13.37
C SER A 155 -7.94 7.00 -13.54
N LEU A 156 -7.82 5.67 -13.66
CA LEU A 156 -6.54 4.98 -13.89
C LEU A 156 -6.08 4.99 -15.35
N THR A 157 -6.88 5.57 -16.24
CA THR A 157 -6.59 5.72 -17.66
C THR A 157 -5.43 6.67 -17.93
N THR A 158 -4.89 6.68 -19.15
CA THR A 158 -3.91 7.69 -19.59
C THR A 158 -4.61 8.97 -20.09
N GLY A 159 -3.82 10.03 -20.25
CA GLY A 159 -4.27 11.33 -20.78
C GLY A 159 -4.93 12.21 -19.72
N GLU A 160 -5.74 13.18 -20.15
CA GLU A 160 -6.24 14.27 -19.29
C GLU A 160 -7.12 13.80 -18.12
N GLN A 161 -7.77 12.64 -18.24
CA GLN A 161 -8.62 12.07 -17.19
C GLN A 161 -7.81 11.29 -16.14
N SER A 162 -6.53 11.02 -16.42
CA SER A 162 -5.63 10.29 -15.52
C SER A 162 -5.50 11.00 -14.18
N LEU A 163 -5.82 10.31 -13.09
CA LEU A 163 -5.56 10.82 -11.75
C LEU A 163 -4.07 11.06 -11.54
N GLY A 164 -3.22 10.12 -11.98
CA GLY A 164 -1.78 10.19 -11.79
C GLY A 164 -1.13 11.43 -12.41
N GLN A 165 -1.58 11.81 -13.62
CA GLN A 165 -1.06 12.99 -14.33
C GLN A 165 -1.56 14.31 -13.77
N ARG A 166 -2.78 14.33 -13.20
CA ARG A 166 -3.37 15.53 -12.57
C ARG A 166 -2.80 15.83 -11.19
N LEU A 167 -2.16 14.86 -10.55
CA LEU A 167 -1.47 15.08 -9.28
C LEU A 167 -0.15 15.80 -9.53
N PRO A 168 0.22 16.81 -8.70
CA PRO A 168 1.46 17.52 -8.86
C PRO A 168 2.68 16.58 -8.72
N PRO A 169 3.84 16.99 -9.25
CA PRO A 169 5.11 16.35 -8.96
C PRO A 169 5.33 16.26 -7.44
N PRO A 170 5.83 15.12 -6.92
CA PRO A 170 6.24 15.01 -5.53
C PRO A 170 7.25 16.10 -5.14
N TYR A 171 7.00 16.76 -4.00
CA TYR A 171 7.92 17.69 -3.33
C TYR A 171 8.79 16.99 -2.28
N TYR A 172 8.61 15.68 -2.12
CA TYR A 172 9.24 14.83 -1.12
C TYR A 172 10.06 13.71 -1.77
N PRO A 173 11.01 13.07 -1.04
CA PRO A 173 11.80 11.97 -1.57
C PRO A 173 10.93 10.76 -1.89
N VAL A 174 10.84 10.39 -3.17
CA VAL A 174 10.05 9.24 -3.64
C VAL A 174 10.91 8.25 -4.43
N GLY A 175 10.86 6.99 -4.03
CA GLY A 175 11.48 5.86 -4.72
C GLY A 175 10.42 5.13 -5.54
N VAL A 176 10.78 4.72 -6.75
CA VAL A 176 9.86 4.00 -7.64
C VAL A 176 10.41 2.61 -7.97
N ILE A 177 9.61 1.58 -7.70
CA ILE A 177 9.87 0.20 -8.12
C ILE A 177 8.86 -0.15 -9.22
N ALA A 178 9.37 -0.47 -10.41
CA ALA A 178 8.58 -0.92 -11.55
C ALA A 178 8.82 -2.41 -11.84
N GLY A 179 7.78 -3.12 -12.27
CA GLY A 179 7.87 -4.53 -12.64
C GLY A 179 8.09 -4.69 -14.13
N THR A 180 8.69 -5.82 -14.51
CA THR A 180 8.95 -6.14 -15.92
C THR A 180 8.44 -7.52 -16.34
N SER A 181 7.77 -8.25 -15.45
CA SER A 181 7.14 -9.53 -15.81
C SER A 181 5.78 -9.27 -16.44
N GLU A 182 5.74 -9.40 -17.76
CA GLU A 182 4.55 -9.19 -18.58
C GLU A 182 3.45 -10.23 -18.33
N SER A 183 2.26 -9.95 -18.84
CA SER A 183 1.13 -10.89 -18.84
C SER A 183 0.71 -11.17 -20.27
N SER A 184 0.59 -12.46 -20.64
CA SER A 184 0.15 -12.86 -21.99
C SER A 184 -1.24 -12.34 -22.35
N GLY A 185 -2.10 -12.07 -21.35
CA GLY A 185 -3.44 -11.52 -21.56
C GLY A 185 -3.48 -10.05 -21.92
N THR A 186 -2.37 -9.31 -21.77
CA THR A 186 -2.27 -7.88 -22.04
C THR A 186 -1.07 -7.51 -22.91
N ALA A 187 -0.30 -8.49 -23.38
CA ALA A 187 0.95 -8.29 -24.13
C ALA A 187 0.77 -7.38 -25.35
N GLU A 188 -0.33 -7.51 -26.09
CA GLU A 188 -0.61 -6.69 -27.29
C GLU A 188 -0.84 -5.20 -26.98
N LEU A 189 -1.13 -4.84 -25.72
CA LEU A 189 -1.39 -3.46 -25.30
C LEU A 189 -0.11 -2.68 -25.01
N PHE A 190 1.04 -3.36 -24.90
CA PHE A 190 2.30 -2.75 -24.53
C PHE A 190 3.31 -2.82 -25.67
N HIS A 191 4.05 -1.72 -25.84
CA HIS A 191 5.20 -1.63 -26.76
C HIS A 191 6.52 -1.42 -26.00
N SER A 192 6.49 -1.55 -24.68
CA SER A 192 7.61 -1.33 -23.77
C SER A 192 7.51 -2.27 -22.57
N LEU A 193 8.60 -2.35 -21.78
CA LEU A 193 8.62 -3.16 -20.55
C LEU A 193 7.46 -2.80 -19.63
N ASN A 194 6.79 -3.81 -19.10
CA ASN A 194 5.60 -3.67 -18.28
C ASN A 194 5.47 -4.83 -17.29
N ASP A 195 4.62 -4.64 -16.27
CA ASP A 195 4.34 -5.64 -15.26
C ASP A 195 3.02 -6.41 -15.51
N GLY A 196 2.52 -6.34 -16.75
CA GLY A 196 1.23 -6.87 -17.18
C GLY A 196 0.05 -5.92 -17.00
N LEU A 197 0.18 -4.82 -16.23
CA LEU A 197 -0.89 -3.82 -16.08
C LEU A 197 -0.41 -2.37 -16.23
N VAL A 198 0.85 -2.08 -15.94
CA VAL A 198 1.43 -0.74 -15.98
C VAL A 198 2.79 -0.83 -16.67
N SER A 199 3.02 0.04 -17.65
CA SER A 199 4.34 0.17 -18.28
C SER A 199 5.35 0.78 -17.32
N VAL A 200 6.63 0.43 -17.47
CA VAL A 200 7.73 1.00 -16.69
C VAL A 200 7.74 2.53 -16.80
N GLU A 201 7.47 3.07 -17.99
CA GLU A 201 7.42 4.52 -18.20
C GLU A 201 6.25 5.20 -17.50
N SER A 202 5.10 4.52 -17.39
CA SER A 202 3.97 5.03 -16.62
C SER A 202 4.21 4.94 -15.11
N ALA A 203 4.97 3.96 -14.65
CA ALA A 203 5.34 3.83 -13.24
C ALA A 203 6.23 4.99 -12.76
N LYS A 204 7.07 5.55 -13.63
CA LYS A 204 7.94 6.69 -13.31
C LYS A 204 7.15 7.96 -13.00
N VAL A 205 7.66 8.75 -12.05
CA VAL A 205 7.16 10.08 -11.71
C VAL A 205 8.31 11.08 -11.74
N SER A 206 8.03 12.34 -12.07
CA SER A 206 9.01 13.41 -11.96
C SER A 206 9.51 13.55 -10.52
N ASN A 207 10.76 14.02 -10.37
CA ASN A 207 11.42 14.22 -9.07
C ASN A 207 11.58 12.95 -8.21
N MET A 208 11.50 11.74 -8.81
CA MET A 208 11.88 10.52 -8.10
C MET A 208 13.36 10.56 -7.72
N ALA A 209 13.65 10.21 -6.47
CA ALA A 209 14.99 10.24 -5.90
C ALA A 209 15.80 8.99 -6.27
N ASP A 210 15.13 7.86 -6.48
CA ASP A 210 15.72 6.64 -6.99
C ASP A 210 14.66 5.81 -7.75
N PHE A 211 15.12 4.94 -8.64
CA PHE A 211 14.28 4.11 -9.49
C PHE A 211 14.95 2.77 -9.77
N ILE A 212 14.20 1.67 -9.65
CA ILE A 212 14.65 0.33 -10.01
C ILE A 212 13.55 -0.45 -10.73
N THR A 213 13.95 -1.34 -11.63
CA THR A 213 13.09 -2.35 -12.25
C THR A 213 13.38 -3.72 -11.65
N LEU A 214 12.33 -4.51 -11.40
CA LEU A 214 12.46 -5.89 -10.95
C LEU A 214 11.65 -6.83 -11.85
N ASP A 215 12.14 -8.05 -12.05
CA ASP A 215 11.42 -9.09 -12.78
C ASP A 215 10.28 -9.67 -11.93
N VAL A 216 9.20 -8.91 -11.83
CA VAL A 216 8.03 -9.22 -11.01
C VAL A 216 6.77 -8.69 -11.69
N SER A 217 5.67 -9.44 -11.58
CA SER A 217 4.39 -9.02 -12.16
C SER A 217 3.67 -8.04 -11.24
N HIS A 218 2.74 -7.27 -11.79
CA HIS A 218 2.02 -6.24 -11.05
C HIS A 218 1.37 -6.76 -9.77
N THR A 219 0.77 -7.95 -9.84
CA THR A 219 0.03 -8.54 -8.73
C THR A 219 0.94 -9.13 -7.66
N ALA A 220 2.13 -9.61 -8.07
CA ALA A 220 3.10 -10.30 -7.22
C ALA A 220 3.95 -9.34 -6.39
N MET A 221 4.15 -8.08 -6.83
CA MET A 221 4.97 -7.09 -6.11
C MET A 221 4.71 -6.98 -4.60
N ARG A 222 3.46 -7.12 -4.17
CA ARG A 222 3.06 -7.00 -2.76
C ARG A 222 3.52 -8.17 -1.87
N TYR A 223 3.93 -9.27 -2.50
CA TYR A 223 4.36 -10.52 -1.84
C TYR A 223 5.81 -10.86 -2.13
N ASP A 224 6.43 -10.15 -3.07
CA ASP A 224 7.79 -10.41 -3.50
C ASP A 224 8.80 -9.95 -2.45
N THR A 225 9.73 -10.84 -2.10
CA THR A 225 10.72 -10.59 -1.06
C THR A 225 11.79 -9.60 -1.48
N GLU A 226 12.14 -9.56 -2.77
CA GLU A 226 13.10 -8.58 -3.28
C GLU A 226 12.44 -7.19 -3.30
N VAL A 227 11.17 -7.06 -3.71
CA VAL A 227 10.43 -5.79 -3.59
C VAL A 227 10.41 -5.29 -2.13
N ALA A 228 10.17 -6.18 -1.16
CA ALA A 228 10.18 -5.82 0.25
C ALA A 228 11.57 -5.35 0.71
N LYS A 229 12.63 -6.07 0.35
CA LYS A 229 14.03 -5.72 0.66
C LYS A 229 14.43 -4.38 0.06
N GLN A 230 14.08 -4.12 -1.20
CA GLN A 230 14.34 -2.86 -1.89
C GLN A 230 13.57 -1.70 -1.23
N THR A 231 12.31 -1.94 -0.88
CA THR A 231 11.48 -0.97 -0.13
C THR A 231 12.14 -0.61 1.20
N ILE A 232 12.57 -1.60 1.98
CA ILE A 232 13.22 -1.39 3.28
C ILE A 232 14.53 -0.61 3.10
N SER A 233 15.37 -0.99 2.13
CA SER A 233 16.61 -0.27 1.82
C SER A 233 16.34 1.21 1.52
N TYR A 234 15.36 1.50 0.67
CA TYR A 234 15.01 2.87 0.33
C TYR A 234 14.48 3.63 1.53
N LEU A 235 13.59 3.03 2.33
CA LEU A 235 13.05 3.68 3.53
C LEU A 235 14.15 4.01 4.55
N GLN A 236 15.16 3.17 4.68
CA GLN A 236 16.30 3.40 5.58
C GLN A 236 17.28 4.44 5.02
N THR A 237 17.72 4.26 3.78
CA THR A 237 18.90 4.97 3.23
C THR A 237 18.55 6.04 2.19
N GLY A 238 17.39 5.94 1.55
CA GLY A 238 17.02 6.76 0.38
C GLY A 238 17.46 6.16 -0.95
N HIS A 239 18.02 4.95 -0.94
CA HIS A 239 18.52 4.28 -2.14
C HIS A 239 18.04 2.82 -2.24
N PHE A 240 17.79 2.39 -3.47
CA PHE A 240 17.63 0.98 -3.82
C PHE A 240 19.01 0.30 -3.89
N LEU A 241 18.99 -1.03 -3.82
CA LEU A 241 20.16 -1.89 -3.96
C LEU A 241 20.32 -2.21 -5.46
N HIS A 242 21.25 -1.50 -6.11
CA HIS A 242 21.62 -1.68 -7.53
C HIS A 242 22.71 -2.74 -7.70
#